data_AF-A0A5A9F3J0-F1
#
_entry.id   AF-A0A5A9F3J0-F1
#
_cell.length_a   1.000
_cell.length_b   1.000
_cell.length_c   1.000
_cell.angle_alpha   90.00
_cell.angle_beta   90.00
_cell.angle_gamma   90.00
#
_symmetry.space_group_name_H-M   'P 1'
#
loop_
_entity.id
_entity.type
_entity.pdbx_description
1 polymer ?
#
loop_
_entity_poly.entity_id
_entity_poly.type
_entity_poly.pdbx_seq_one_letter_code
_entity_poly.pdbx_strand_id
1 'polypeptide(L)'
;MKRAIAAAFLLAALLPASSGNATDLHRFWEQTCGDCHRHAGPFARRSLTVTDGKLQGVHHKDDLLVFLHNHHLPENLVQPMYEMLLAQASTAPRFQERCGRCHESAADLVRESLVVRDGVLQGRESGRPVAQFLPRHAKLGLTPEEVIFFTDLLTRVEREVH
;
A
#
# COMPACT_ATOMS: atom_id res chain seq x y z
N MET A 1 3.81 -18.37 66.49
CA MET A 1 2.94 -17.49 65.68
C MET A 1 3.58 -17.30 64.31
N LYS A 2 3.05 -17.96 63.28
CA LYS A 2 3.61 -17.98 61.91
C LYS A 2 3.05 -16.78 61.14
N ARG A 3 3.92 -15.88 60.66
CA ARG A 3 3.53 -14.80 59.74
C ARG A 3 3.52 -15.35 58.32
N ALA A 4 2.35 -15.45 57.70
CA ALA A 4 2.23 -15.76 56.28
C ALA A 4 2.46 -14.49 55.47
N ILE A 5 3.47 -14.51 54.59
CA ILE A 5 3.72 -13.46 53.60
C ILE A 5 2.85 -13.81 52.39
N ALA A 6 1.82 -13.01 52.13
CA ALA A 6 1.01 -13.12 50.92
C ALA A 6 1.82 -12.55 49.74
N ALA A 7 2.27 -13.42 48.83
CA ALA A 7 2.85 -13.01 47.56
C ALA A 7 1.72 -12.64 46.59
N ALA A 8 1.57 -11.36 46.29
CA ALA A 8 0.66 -10.88 45.26
C ALA A 8 1.29 -11.12 43.88
N PHE A 9 0.82 -12.15 43.17
CA PHE A 9 1.11 -12.34 41.76
C PHE A 9 0.32 -11.31 40.94
N LEU A 10 1.00 -10.27 40.45
CA LEU A 10 0.49 -9.42 39.38
C LEU A 10 0.49 -10.24 38.07
N LEU A 11 -0.68 -10.78 37.74
CA LEU A 11 -0.96 -11.38 36.44
C LEU A 11 -1.08 -10.24 35.41
N ALA A 12 0.01 -9.91 34.74
CA ALA A 12 -0.03 -9.00 33.59
C ALA A 12 -0.88 -9.65 32.50
N ALA A 13 -2.08 -9.10 32.27
CA ALA A 13 -2.96 -9.54 31.20
C ALA A 13 -2.28 -9.30 29.84
N LEU A 14 -1.77 -10.38 29.25
CA LEU A 14 -1.38 -10.43 27.84
C LEU A 14 -2.66 -10.33 27.02
N LEU A 15 -3.07 -9.10 26.71
CA LEU A 15 -4.13 -8.87 25.73
C LEU A 15 -3.61 -9.37 24.38
N PRO A 16 -4.33 -10.27 23.69
CA PRO A 16 -3.98 -10.63 22.32
C PRO A 16 -4.06 -9.37 21.46
N ALA A 17 -2.97 -9.04 20.76
CA ALA A 17 -3.02 -8.06 19.70
C ALA A 17 -4.06 -8.55 18.68
N SER A 18 -5.12 -7.78 18.48
CA SER A 18 -6.08 -8.08 17.43
C SER A 18 -5.34 -7.97 16.11
N SER A 19 -5.05 -9.12 15.49
CA SER A 19 -4.64 -9.21 14.09
C SER A 19 -5.86 -8.89 13.23
N GLY A 20 -6.32 -7.64 13.26
CA GLY A 20 -7.23 -7.16 12.24
C GLY A 20 -6.48 -7.22 10.91
N ASN A 21 -7.03 -7.91 9.92
CA ASN A 21 -6.49 -7.82 8.56
C ASN A 21 -6.43 -6.34 8.19
N ALA A 22 -5.28 -5.87 7.72
CA ALA A 22 -5.16 -4.48 7.27
C ALA A 22 -6.17 -4.24 6.14
N THR A 23 -6.73 -3.03 6.08
CA THR A 23 -7.65 -2.68 5.01
C THR A 23 -6.90 -2.56 3.70
N ASP A 24 -7.30 -3.34 2.69
CA ASP A 24 -6.87 -3.15 1.31
C ASP A 24 -7.29 -1.76 0.83
N LEU A 25 -6.34 -0.83 0.77
CA LEU A 25 -6.59 0.58 0.50
C LEU A 25 -7.06 0.81 -0.94
N HIS A 26 -6.55 0.02 -1.88
CA HIS A 26 -6.95 0.11 -3.29
C HIS A 26 -8.39 -0.37 -3.44
N ARG A 27 -8.75 -1.49 -2.83
CA ARG A 27 -10.13 -1.98 -2.87
C ARG A 27 -11.09 -1.02 -2.14
N PHE A 28 -10.69 -0.49 -0.99
CA PHE A 28 -11.47 0.52 -0.27
C PHE A 28 -11.73 1.73 -1.16
N TRP A 29 -10.70 2.24 -1.83
CA TRP A 29 -10.80 3.35 -2.76
C TRP A 29 -11.78 3.04 -3.90
N GLU A 30 -11.65 1.90 -4.58
CA GLU A 30 -12.55 1.55 -5.69
C GLU A 30 -14.00 1.48 -5.24
N GLN A 31 -14.27 0.91 -4.05
CA GLN A 31 -15.62 0.72 -3.54
C GLN A 31 -16.27 1.99 -2.97
N THR A 32 -15.46 2.89 -2.43
CA THR A 32 -15.96 4.06 -1.67
C THR A 32 -15.81 5.36 -2.46
N CYS A 33 -14.72 5.49 -3.21
CA CYS A 33 -14.33 6.70 -3.92
C CYS A 33 -14.43 6.56 -5.46
N GLY A 34 -14.44 5.33 -5.96
CA GLY A 34 -14.31 5.02 -7.40
C GLY A 34 -15.44 5.58 -8.27
N ASP A 35 -16.66 5.64 -7.76
CA ASP A 35 -17.81 6.19 -8.50
C ASP A 35 -17.63 7.66 -8.88
N CYS A 36 -16.93 8.44 -8.05
CA CYS A 36 -16.64 9.86 -8.30
C CYS A 36 -15.24 10.08 -8.87
N HIS A 37 -14.23 9.32 -8.42
CA HIS A 37 -12.82 9.60 -8.70
C HIS A 37 -12.13 8.59 -9.62
N ARG A 38 -12.78 7.48 -9.98
CA ARG A 38 -12.18 6.31 -10.67
C ARG A 38 -10.95 5.81 -9.91
N HIS A 39 -9.95 5.21 -10.57
CA HIS A 39 -8.75 4.67 -9.92
C HIS A 39 -7.87 5.71 -9.20
N ALA A 40 -7.34 5.33 -8.04
CA ALA A 40 -6.54 6.18 -7.16
C ALA A 40 -5.28 6.73 -7.84
N GLY A 41 -4.59 5.89 -8.61
CA GLY A 41 -3.35 6.28 -9.28
C GLY A 41 -3.55 7.44 -10.27
N PRO A 42 -4.41 7.26 -11.29
CA PRO A 42 -4.74 8.32 -12.23
C PRO A 42 -5.36 9.56 -11.57
N PHE A 43 -6.16 9.41 -10.51
CA PHE A 43 -6.65 10.53 -9.72
C PHE A 43 -5.49 11.32 -9.09
N ALA A 44 -4.62 10.66 -8.33
CA ALA A 44 -3.54 11.29 -7.60
C ALA A 44 -2.63 12.12 -8.52
N ARG A 45 -2.25 11.58 -9.68
CA ARG A 45 -1.36 12.25 -10.63
C ARG A 45 -2.00 13.44 -11.36
N ARG A 46 -3.32 13.47 -11.49
CA ARG A 46 -4.03 14.54 -12.21
C ARG A 46 -4.55 15.63 -11.30
N SER A 47 -4.91 15.27 -10.07
CA SER A 47 -5.65 16.13 -9.16
C SER A 47 -4.82 16.62 -7.98
N LEU A 48 -3.66 16.01 -7.72
CA LEU A 48 -2.79 16.34 -6.62
C LEU A 48 -1.40 16.78 -7.10
N THR A 49 -0.77 17.64 -6.31
CA THR A 49 0.64 18.01 -6.46
C THR A 49 1.37 17.78 -5.14
N VAL A 50 2.67 17.49 -5.23
CA VAL A 50 3.54 17.36 -4.05
C VAL A 50 4.32 18.65 -3.90
N THR A 51 4.06 19.39 -2.82
CA THR A 51 4.76 20.64 -2.47
C THR A 51 5.33 20.48 -1.06
N ASP A 52 6.63 20.70 -0.90
CA ASP A 52 7.35 20.51 0.38
C ASP A 52 7.08 19.13 1.02
N GLY A 53 7.00 18.09 0.19
CA GLY A 53 6.73 16.71 0.62
C GLY A 53 5.28 16.43 1.01
N LYS A 54 4.36 17.39 0.83
CA LYS A 54 2.94 17.24 1.18
C LYS A 54 2.04 17.30 -0.04
N LEU A 55 0.94 16.55 -0.01
CA LEU A 55 -0.11 16.63 -1.01
C LEU A 55 -0.96 17.88 -0.85
N GLN A 56 -1.17 18.57 -1.98
CA GLN A 56 -2.12 19.65 -2.13
C GLN A 56 -3.00 19.36 -3.35
N GLY A 57 -4.23 19.86 -3.34
CA GLY A 57 -5.05 19.85 -4.55
C GLY A 57 -4.47 20.78 -5.62
N VAL A 58 -4.57 20.38 -6.89
CA VAL A 58 -4.10 21.21 -8.02
C VAL A 58 -4.88 22.52 -8.13
N HIS A 59 -6.20 22.48 -7.87
CA HIS A 59 -7.08 23.65 -7.98
C HIS A 59 -7.31 24.37 -6.65
N HIS A 60 -7.27 23.62 -5.55
CA HIS A 60 -7.43 24.14 -4.21
C HIS A 60 -6.18 23.73 -3.43
N LYS A 61 -5.34 24.71 -3.07
CA LYS A 61 -4.07 24.49 -2.36
C LYS A 61 -4.27 24.09 -0.88
N ASP A 62 -5.42 23.52 -0.59
CA ASP A 62 -5.77 23.06 0.73
C ASP A 62 -4.89 21.87 1.09
N ASP A 63 -4.60 21.75 2.38
CA ASP A 63 -3.91 20.58 2.92
C ASP A 63 -4.82 19.36 2.73
N LEU A 64 -4.39 18.41 1.89
CA LEU A 64 -5.19 17.24 1.56
C LEU A 64 -5.52 16.43 2.82
N LEU A 65 -4.65 16.43 3.83
CA LEU A 65 -4.90 15.68 5.07
C LEU A 65 -6.14 16.23 5.79
N VAL A 66 -6.25 17.56 5.89
CA VAL A 66 -7.44 18.24 6.45
C VAL A 66 -8.68 17.93 5.61
N PHE A 67 -8.56 17.93 4.29
CA PHE A 67 -9.68 17.57 3.41
C PHE A 67 -10.15 16.12 3.66
N LEU A 68 -9.24 15.15 3.76
CA LEU A 68 -9.57 13.75 3.97
C LEU A 68 -10.29 13.49 5.29
N HIS A 69 -9.91 14.17 6.38
CA HIS A 69 -10.65 14.10 7.66
C HIS A 69 -12.13 14.51 7.53
N ASN A 70 -12.44 15.34 6.55
CA ASN A 70 -13.78 15.89 6.33
C ASN A 70 -14.51 15.26 5.14
N HIS A 71 -13.92 14.26 4.46
CA HIS A 71 -14.45 13.73 3.20
C HIS A 71 -14.56 12.20 3.16
N HIS A 72 -15.60 11.66 3.81
CA HIS A 72 -16.06 10.26 3.72
C HIS A 72 -15.04 9.18 4.08
N LEU A 73 -13.93 9.53 4.72
CA LEU A 73 -12.89 8.58 5.10
C LEU A 73 -12.93 8.31 6.61
N PRO A 74 -12.95 7.05 7.06
CA PRO A 74 -12.78 6.71 8.48
C PRO A 74 -11.46 7.25 9.01
N GLU A 75 -11.45 7.75 10.25
CA GLU A 75 -10.29 8.38 10.86
C GLU A 75 -9.03 7.50 10.81
N ASN A 76 -9.19 6.19 11.02
CA ASN A 76 -8.08 5.23 10.98
C ASN A 76 -7.51 4.99 9.56
N LEU A 77 -8.18 5.46 8.52
CA LEU A 77 -7.76 5.34 7.12
C LEU A 77 -7.22 6.65 6.54
N VAL A 78 -7.36 7.78 7.23
CA VAL A 78 -6.88 9.09 6.73
C VAL A 78 -5.40 9.06 6.40
N GLN A 79 -4.56 8.68 7.35
CA GLN A 79 -3.11 8.63 7.15
C GLN A 79 -2.69 7.56 6.12
N PRO A 80 -3.14 6.30 6.19
CA PRO A 80 -2.82 5.29 5.16
C PRO A 80 -3.24 5.70 3.74
N MET A 81 -4.43 6.29 3.59
CA MET A 81 -4.92 6.75 2.29
C MET A 81 -4.09 7.92 1.76
N TYR A 82 -3.73 8.87 2.62
CA TYR A 82 -2.84 9.97 2.27
C TYR A 82 -1.48 9.46 1.76
N GLU A 83 -0.88 8.51 2.46
CA GLU A 83 0.41 7.92 2.09
C GLU A 83 0.34 7.17 0.77
N MET A 84 -0.71 6.38 0.54
CA MET A 84 -0.96 5.73 -0.74
C MET A 84 -1.08 6.76 -1.87
N LEU A 85 -1.89 7.80 -1.69
CA LEU A 85 -2.06 8.87 -2.69
C LEU A 85 -0.74 9.63 -2.94
N LEU A 86 0.09 9.81 -1.90
CA LEU A 86 1.38 10.48 -2.01
C LEU A 86 2.33 9.65 -2.86
N ALA A 87 2.39 8.35 -2.59
CA ALA A 87 3.18 7.41 -3.37
C ALA A 87 2.71 7.37 -4.83
N GLN A 88 1.39 7.39 -5.06
CA GLN A 88 0.81 7.42 -6.41
C GLN A 88 1.14 8.71 -7.16
N ALA A 89 1.04 9.87 -6.52
CA ALA A 89 1.38 11.16 -7.12
C ALA A 89 2.89 11.28 -7.40
N SER A 90 3.72 10.72 -6.54
CA SER A 90 5.19 10.80 -6.63
C SER A 90 5.82 9.75 -7.56
N THR A 91 5.07 8.73 -7.99
CA THR A 91 5.59 7.63 -8.82
C THR A 91 5.05 7.75 -10.24
N ALA A 92 5.94 7.85 -11.23
CA ALA A 92 5.58 7.77 -12.65
C ALA A 92 4.75 6.49 -12.94
N PRO A 93 3.76 6.52 -13.87
CA PRO A 93 2.84 5.40 -14.12
C PRO A 93 3.49 4.24 -14.92
N ARG A 94 4.77 3.95 -14.66
CA ARG A 94 5.57 2.96 -15.40
C ARG A 94 5.02 1.54 -15.34
N PHE A 95 4.28 1.18 -14.27
CA PHE A 95 3.59 -0.11 -14.23
C PHE A 95 2.56 -0.21 -15.36
N GLN A 96 1.72 0.81 -15.55
CA GLN A 96 0.74 0.80 -16.63
C GLN A 96 1.43 0.80 -18.00
N GLU A 97 2.52 1.56 -18.15
CA GLU A 97 3.26 1.67 -19.41
C GLU A 97 3.99 0.38 -19.81
N ARG A 98 4.52 -0.36 -18.84
CA ARG A 98 5.40 -1.52 -19.09
C ARG A 98 4.73 -2.87 -18.83
N CYS A 99 3.76 -2.92 -17.93
CA CYS A 99 3.06 -4.14 -17.49
C CYS A 99 1.57 -4.14 -17.85
N GLY A 100 0.99 -2.96 -18.15
CA GLY A 100 -0.44 -2.75 -18.38
C GLY A 100 -1.07 -3.50 -19.55
N ARG A 101 -0.26 -4.05 -20.46
CA ARG A 101 -0.75 -4.89 -21.56
C ARG A 101 -1.28 -6.25 -21.08
N CYS A 102 -0.74 -6.76 -19.96
CA CYS A 102 -1.08 -8.07 -19.44
C CYS A 102 -1.66 -8.03 -18.02
N HIS A 103 -1.44 -6.94 -17.28
CA HIS A 103 -1.93 -6.76 -15.92
C HIS A 103 -2.77 -5.48 -15.85
N GLU A 104 -3.97 -5.58 -15.28
CA GLU A 104 -4.87 -4.43 -15.16
C GLU A 104 -4.31 -3.36 -14.21
N SER A 105 -3.94 -3.76 -13.00
CA SER A 105 -3.31 -2.87 -12.02
C SER A 105 -2.23 -3.58 -11.20
N ALA A 106 -1.35 -2.79 -10.58
CA ALA A 106 -0.36 -3.32 -9.65
C ALA A 106 -1.03 -3.93 -8.41
N ALA A 107 -2.13 -3.32 -7.94
CA ALA A 107 -2.87 -3.80 -6.78
C ALA A 107 -3.51 -5.15 -7.04
N ASP A 108 -4.11 -5.36 -8.22
CA ASP A 108 -4.71 -6.64 -8.59
C ASP A 108 -3.65 -7.74 -8.71
N LEU A 109 -2.56 -7.46 -9.40
CA LEU A 109 -1.43 -8.39 -9.51
C LEU A 109 -0.91 -8.79 -8.12
N VAL A 110 -0.72 -7.82 -7.24
CA VAL A 110 -0.25 -8.05 -5.88
C VAL A 110 -1.23 -8.90 -5.09
N ARG A 111 -2.50 -8.52 -5.08
CA ARG A 111 -3.56 -9.20 -4.35
C ARG A 111 -3.66 -10.67 -4.74
N GLU A 112 -3.65 -10.94 -6.03
CA GLU A 112 -3.87 -12.28 -6.56
C GLU A 112 -2.61 -13.15 -6.46
N SER A 113 -1.44 -12.58 -6.78
CA SER A 113 -0.27 -13.40 -7.12
C SER A 113 0.95 -13.19 -6.24
N LEU A 114 1.02 -12.13 -5.43
CA LEU A 114 2.25 -11.77 -4.71
C LEU A 114 2.05 -11.71 -3.21
N VAL A 115 3.14 -11.86 -2.48
CA VAL A 115 3.20 -11.75 -1.01
C VAL A 115 4.60 -11.38 -0.59
N VAL A 116 4.75 -10.59 0.48
CA VAL A 116 6.04 -10.41 1.14
C VAL A 116 6.26 -11.50 2.18
N ARG A 117 7.37 -12.24 2.09
CA ARG A 117 7.81 -13.22 3.08
C ARG A 117 9.27 -12.97 3.40
N ASP A 118 9.60 -12.88 4.68
CA ASP A 118 10.97 -12.58 5.16
C ASP A 118 11.56 -11.32 4.52
N GLY A 119 10.72 -10.30 4.30
CA GLY A 119 11.11 -9.03 3.68
C GLY A 119 11.32 -9.09 2.16
N VAL A 120 11.06 -10.24 1.52
CA VAL A 120 11.23 -10.42 0.07
C VAL A 120 9.86 -10.57 -0.60
N LEU A 121 9.63 -9.79 -1.65
CA LEU A 121 8.47 -9.96 -2.52
C LEU A 121 8.59 -11.24 -3.35
N GLN A 122 7.65 -12.15 -3.16
CA GLN A 122 7.64 -13.48 -3.76
C GLN A 122 6.30 -13.75 -4.47
N GLY A 123 6.32 -14.66 -5.45
CA GLY A 123 5.08 -15.24 -5.96
C GLY A 123 4.39 -16.07 -4.87
N ARG A 124 3.11 -15.82 -4.62
CA ARG A 124 2.32 -16.44 -3.54
C ARG A 124 2.36 -17.96 -3.57
N GLU A 125 2.13 -18.54 -4.73
CA GLU A 125 2.12 -19.98 -4.96
C GLU A 125 3.54 -20.55 -5.14
N SER A 126 4.36 -19.90 -5.96
CA SER A 126 5.66 -20.45 -6.35
C SER A 126 6.76 -20.27 -5.30
N GLY A 127 6.61 -19.31 -4.37
CA GLY A 127 7.65 -18.89 -3.43
C GLY A 127 8.88 -18.24 -4.09
N ARG A 128 8.87 -18.02 -5.41
CA ARG A 128 10.03 -17.49 -6.13
C ARG A 128 10.12 -15.97 -5.93
N PRO A 129 11.32 -15.42 -5.64
CA PRO A 129 11.52 -13.97 -5.57
C PRO A 129 11.19 -13.28 -6.90
N VAL A 130 10.38 -12.21 -6.85
CA VAL A 130 9.94 -11.46 -8.03
C VAL A 130 11.14 -10.87 -8.79
N ALA A 131 12.13 -10.33 -8.08
CA ALA A 131 13.34 -9.78 -8.68
C ALA A 131 14.13 -10.79 -9.56
N GLN A 132 14.06 -12.09 -9.23
CA GLN A 132 14.72 -13.16 -10.02
C GLN A 132 13.84 -13.68 -11.18
N PHE A 133 12.55 -13.40 -11.14
CA PHE A 133 11.59 -13.78 -12.16
C PHE A 133 11.51 -12.71 -13.26
N LEU A 134 11.43 -11.43 -12.89
CA LEU A 134 11.21 -10.31 -13.81
C LEU A 134 12.15 -10.28 -15.02
N PRO A 135 13.48 -10.51 -14.91
CA PRO A 135 14.37 -10.48 -16.08
C PRO A 135 14.01 -11.49 -17.17
N ARG A 136 13.31 -12.58 -16.81
CA ARG A 136 12.88 -13.64 -17.73
C ARG A 136 11.40 -13.54 -18.10
N HIS A 137 10.68 -12.60 -17.50
CA HIS A 137 9.26 -12.43 -17.72
C HIS A 137 8.98 -11.73 -19.06
N ALA A 138 8.19 -12.39 -19.91
CA ALA A 138 7.65 -11.85 -21.17
C ALA A 138 8.67 -11.18 -22.12
N LYS A 139 9.98 -11.48 -21.98
CA LYS A 139 11.07 -10.84 -22.73
C LYS A 139 11.00 -9.31 -22.70
N LEU A 140 10.58 -8.73 -21.57
CA LEU A 140 10.39 -7.27 -21.43
C LEU A 140 11.69 -6.47 -21.59
N GLY A 141 12.85 -7.12 -21.49
CA GLY A 141 14.15 -6.47 -21.63
C GLY A 141 14.41 -5.43 -20.55
N LEU A 142 13.93 -5.67 -19.32
CA LEU A 142 14.10 -4.75 -18.19
C LEU A 142 15.58 -4.64 -17.80
N THR A 143 16.05 -3.42 -17.56
CA THR A 143 17.38 -3.21 -16.96
C THR A 143 17.37 -3.60 -15.48
N PRO A 144 18.54 -3.82 -14.84
CA PRO A 144 18.62 -4.08 -13.40
C PRO A 144 17.93 -3.01 -12.55
N GLU A 145 18.06 -1.74 -12.94
CA GLU A 145 17.44 -0.60 -12.26
C GLU A 145 15.91 -0.63 -12.39
N GLU A 146 15.39 -1.05 -13.56
CA GLU A 146 13.96 -1.25 -13.75
C GLU A 146 13.43 -2.41 -12.91
N VAL A 147 14.19 -3.50 -12.80
CA VAL A 147 13.82 -4.63 -11.94
C VAL A 147 13.71 -4.20 -10.48
N ILE A 148 14.67 -3.40 -10.00
CA ILE A 148 14.62 -2.81 -8.66
C ILE A 148 13.38 -1.93 -8.52
N PHE A 149 13.17 -0.99 -9.45
CA PHE A 149 12.02 -0.10 -9.44
C PHE A 149 10.69 -0.85 -9.35
N PHE A 150 10.47 -1.88 -10.18
CA PHE A 150 9.22 -2.64 -10.17
C PHE A 150 9.07 -3.50 -8.92
N THR A 151 10.17 -4.06 -8.42
CA THR A 151 10.14 -4.84 -7.17
C THR A 151 9.78 -3.94 -6.00
N ASP A 152 10.37 -2.74 -5.90
CA ASP A 152 10.08 -1.79 -4.83
C ASP A 152 8.64 -1.26 -4.92
N LEU A 153 8.17 -0.94 -6.13
CA LEU A 153 6.79 -0.51 -6.38
C LEU A 153 5.80 -1.58 -5.91
N LEU A 154 5.98 -2.83 -6.34
CA LEU A 154 5.08 -3.92 -5.98
C LEU A 154 5.16 -4.28 -4.50
N THR A 155 6.35 -4.18 -3.89
CA THR A 155 6.54 -4.38 -2.44
C THR A 155 5.82 -3.31 -1.62
N ARG A 156 5.81 -2.06 -2.09
CA ARG A 156 5.02 -1.00 -1.46
C ARG A 156 3.52 -1.28 -1.61
N VAL A 157 3.07 -1.60 -2.82
CA VAL A 157 1.66 -1.92 -3.09
C VAL A 157 1.19 -3.13 -2.28
N GLU A 158 2.07 -4.10 -1.99
CA GLU A 158 1.74 -5.23 -1.11
C GLU A 158 1.33 -4.82 0.30
N ARG A 159 2.01 -3.81 0.87
CA ARG A 159 1.63 -3.21 2.16
C ARG A 159 0.37 -2.33 2.09
N GLU A 160 -0.04 -1.93 0.89
CA GLU A 160 -1.28 -1.18 0.65
C GLU A 160 -2.48 -2.14 0.44
N VAL A 161 -2.23 -3.44 0.24
CA VAL A 161 -3.24 -4.45 -0.10
C VAL A 161 -3.47 -5.47 1.03
N HIS A 162 -2.42 -5.88 1.77
CA HIS A 162 -2.48 -6.88 2.83
C HIS A 162 -1.97 -6.34 4.17
#